data_AF-A0A8T5SX53-F1
#
_entry.id   AF-A0A8T5SX53-F1
#
_cell.length_a   1.000
_cell.length_b   1.000
_cell.length_c   1.000
_cell.angle_alpha   90.00
_cell.angle_beta   90.00
_cell.angle_gamma   90.00
#
_symmetry.space_group_name_H-M   'P 1'
#
loop_
_entity.id
_entity.type
_entity.pdbx_description
1 polymer ?
#
loop_
_entity_poly.entity_id
_entity_poly.type
_entity_poly.pdbx_seq_one_letter_code
_entity_poly.pdbx_strand_id
1 'polypeptide(L)'
;MSDEDTLQDTEIVRLLFFTSPDCFACPEVERIIENIAGTSMKGMLHVSTIDITEEQEIAAQYGIMSVPVVIMNEERIAEGLITEDVIREKLWSSILPNIINRQRDTRLRESMMILTKNTISSIISQELVRQNLGDYVHIGIYQQVMMSLLQLDPLIPQLLYQSGRELGIYGAAPYYLTVLNPKVGAVKPEERFQEALIALAKLYSHNNVVPLYLATHCDIAKMEGYTATLRMYELVNSAGAINIGEPLCHYTAGEIAGTIEAMIGSATSVFETKCRGLGDDCCEFEIEVFLGKEVGKAPYQVYEPKDGDKRVQFLGEIPAEDFRRQLFYEFIHETTQHGHNSLLMKEALRPNDVDFVHISALQQQIISLKFRDKFCGALLYSAGRELGVIGPGKNIIYQLLDDESLPISSLKKATEIIQQY
;
A
#
# COMPACT_ATOMS: atom_id res chain seq x y z
N MET A 1 -17.41 -38.08 13.67
CA MET A 1 -16.29 -38.43 12.78
C MET A 1 -15.31 -37.29 12.91
N SER A 2 -14.09 -37.65 13.30
CA SER A 2 -13.10 -36.87 14.03
C SER A 2 -12.51 -35.69 13.28
N ASP A 3 -12.26 -34.61 14.02
CA ASP A 3 -11.61 -33.35 13.63
C ASP A 3 -10.08 -33.50 13.39
N GLU A 4 -9.60 -34.62 12.85
CA GLU A 4 -8.16 -34.90 12.71
C GLU A 4 -7.61 -34.92 11.27
N ASP A 5 -8.42 -34.80 10.22
CA ASP A 5 -7.97 -35.10 8.84
C ASP A 5 -7.79 -33.91 7.88
N THR A 6 -7.35 -32.73 8.34
CA THR A 6 -7.00 -31.61 7.42
C THR A 6 -5.70 -30.86 7.72
N LEU A 7 -4.66 -31.59 8.15
CA LEU A 7 -3.30 -31.05 8.27
C LEU A 7 -2.30 -31.97 7.55
N GLN A 8 -2.36 -32.01 6.23
CA GLN A 8 -1.27 -32.57 5.42
C GLN A 8 -0.80 -31.51 4.42
N ASP A 9 0.52 -31.35 4.40
CA ASP A 9 1.36 -30.38 3.68
C ASP A 9 1.59 -29.00 4.34
N THR A 10 1.96 -29.00 5.61
CA THR A 10 2.84 -27.96 6.17
C THR A 10 4.31 -28.37 5.93
N GLU A 11 5.09 -27.59 5.18
CA GLU A 11 6.55 -27.77 5.14
C GLU A 11 7.12 -27.43 6.52
N ILE A 12 7.44 -28.47 7.30
CA ILE A 12 7.97 -28.33 8.65
C ILE A 12 9.43 -27.88 8.54
N VAL A 13 9.80 -26.76 9.18
CA VAL A 13 11.19 -26.27 9.19
C VAL A 13 12.02 -27.21 10.03
N ARG A 14 13.09 -27.78 9.44
CA ARG A 14 13.98 -28.72 10.12
C ARG A 14 15.12 -27.98 10.80
N LEU A 15 15.24 -28.19 12.11
CA LEU A 15 16.27 -27.60 12.94
C LEU A 15 17.14 -28.74 13.50
N LEU A 16 18.43 -28.71 13.19
CA LEU A 16 19.41 -29.67 13.69
C LEU A 16 20.20 -29.02 14.82
N PHE A 17 20.18 -29.63 16.00
CA PHE A 17 20.95 -29.18 17.15
C PHE A 17 22.08 -30.17 17.41
N PHE A 18 23.32 -29.70 17.31
CA PHE A 18 24.51 -30.51 17.59
C PHE A 18 24.97 -30.28 19.03
N THR A 19 25.07 -31.38 19.79
CA THR A 19 25.40 -31.39 21.22
C THR A 19 26.49 -32.43 21.52
N SER A 20 27.05 -32.41 22.74
CA SER A 20 27.86 -33.50 23.29
C SER A 20 27.70 -33.62 24.81
N PRO A 21 27.97 -34.79 25.42
CA PRO A 21 27.84 -34.98 26.86
C PRO A 21 28.80 -34.12 27.68
N ASP A 22 29.95 -33.78 27.11
CA ASP A 22 31.01 -32.98 27.74
C ASP A 22 30.84 -31.46 27.54
N CYS A 23 29.75 -31.03 26.90
CA CYS A 23 29.50 -29.64 26.56
C CYS A 23 28.79 -28.87 27.69
N PHE A 24 29.47 -27.88 28.27
CA PHE A 24 28.91 -27.06 29.36
C PHE A 24 27.70 -26.20 28.95
N ALA A 25 27.69 -25.63 27.74
CA ALA A 25 26.66 -24.69 27.30
C ALA A 25 25.45 -25.37 26.60
N CYS A 26 25.56 -26.65 26.25
CA CYS A 26 24.55 -27.34 25.44
C CYS A 26 23.18 -27.51 26.15
N PRO A 27 23.10 -27.84 27.45
CA PRO A 27 21.80 -27.97 28.14
C PRO A 27 20.99 -26.68 28.20
N GLU A 28 21.65 -25.52 28.22
CA GLU A 28 20.99 -24.21 28.21
C GLU A 28 20.38 -23.91 26.84
N VAL A 29 21.13 -24.17 25.76
CA VAL A 29 20.67 -24.00 24.37
C VAL A 29 19.53 -24.96 24.03
N GLU A 30 19.59 -26.20 24.52
CA GLU A 30 18.52 -27.19 24.34
C GLU A 30 17.20 -26.71 24.94
N ARG A 31 17.22 -26.23 26.19
CA ARG A 31 16.04 -25.65 26.85
C ARG A 31 15.45 -24.45 26.08
N ILE A 32 16.32 -23.61 25.53
CA ILE A 32 15.90 -22.47 24.71
C ILE A 32 15.15 -22.96 23.46
N ILE A 33 15.70 -23.96 22.76
CA ILE A 33 15.08 -24.52 21.55
C ILE A 33 13.74 -25.19 21.88
N GLU A 34 13.67 -25.95 22.97
CA GLU A 34 12.43 -26.58 23.45
C GLU A 34 11.36 -25.53 23.81
N ASN A 35 11.75 -24.45 24.51
CA ASN A 35 10.84 -23.36 24.87
C ASN A 35 10.31 -22.63 23.63
N ILE A 36 11.17 -22.38 22.63
CA ILE A 36 10.76 -21.72 21.37
C ILE A 36 9.85 -22.63 20.54
N ALA A 37 10.18 -23.92 20.43
CA ALA A 37 9.38 -24.91 19.72
C ALA A 37 8.03 -25.18 20.42
N GLY A 38 7.99 -25.13 21.76
CA GLY A 38 6.80 -25.37 22.57
C GLY A 38 5.82 -24.20 22.68
N THR A 39 6.24 -22.97 22.36
CA THR A 39 5.43 -21.76 22.49
C THR A 39 4.88 -21.27 21.15
N SER A 40 5.49 -20.25 20.54
CA SER A 40 4.95 -19.50 19.40
C SER A 40 5.05 -20.23 18.05
N MET A 41 5.81 -21.32 17.97
CA MET A 41 6.11 -22.05 16.74
C MET A 41 5.66 -23.53 16.77
N LYS A 42 4.73 -23.85 17.68
CA LYS A 42 4.21 -25.21 17.88
C LYS A 42 3.61 -25.76 16.59
N GLY A 43 4.17 -26.86 16.08
CA GLY A 43 3.75 -27.51 14.83
C GLY A 43 4.43 -27.01 13.56
N MET A 44 5.33 -26.02 13.64
CA MET A 44 6.07 -25.46 12.49
C MET A 44 7.55 -25.87 12.44
N LEU A 45 8.07 -26.41 13.56
CA LEU A 45 9.47 -26.81 13.74
C LEU A 45 9.57 -28.32 14.00
N HIS A 46 10.49 -28.98 13.29
CA HIS A 46 10.96 -30.32 13.61
C HIS A 46 12.40 -30.21 14.11
N VAL A 47 12.59 -30.42 15.41
CA VAL A 47 13.90 -30.36 16.05
C VAL A 47 14.49 -31.77 16.09
N SER A 48 15.69 -31.94 15.55
CA SER A 48 16.48 -33.17 15.66
C SER A 48 17.77 -32.85 16.43
N THR A 49 17.92 -33.44 17.61
CA THR A 49 19.16 -33.36 18.40
C THR A 49 20.12 -34.45 17.94
N ILE A 50 21.37 -34.08 17.66
CA ILE A 50 22.43 -34.96 17.17
C ILE A 50 23.62 -34.86 18.12
N ASP A 51 23.98 -35.97 18.75
CA ASP A 51 25.20 -36.06 19.55
C ASP A 51 26.39 -36.33 18.63
N ILE A 52 27.38 -35.41 18.63
CA ILE A 52 28.57 -35.54 17.77
C ILE A 52 29.47 -36.71 18.18
N THR A 53 29.32 -37.24 19.41
CA THR A 53 30.10 -38.39 19.89
C THR A 53 29.56 -39.71 19.35
N GLU A 54 28.24 -39.78 19.12
CA GLU A 54 27.54 -40.97 18.60
C GLU A 54 27.45 -40.94 17.06
N GLU A 55 27.19 -39.78 16.47
CA GLU A 55 26.89 -39.61 15.04
C GLU A 55 27.97 -38.79 14.29
N GLN A 56 29.21 -39.30 14.34
CA GLN A 56 30.41 -38.60 13.82
C GLN A 56 30.37 -38.34 12.31
N GLU A 57 29.76 -39.24 11.52
CA GLU A 57 29.66 -39.08 10.07
C GLU A 57 28.75 -37.89 9.69
N ILE A 58 27.66 -37.68 10.41
CA ILE A 58 26.73 -36.58 10.19
C ILE A 58 27.39 -35.25 10.59
N ALA A 59 28.09 -35.21 11.74
CA ALA A 59 28.83 -34.03 12.16
C ALA A 59 29.89 -33.60 11.14
N ALA A 60 30.60 -34.57 10.54
CA ALA A 60 31.60 -34.33 9.50
C ALA A 60 30.98 -33.77 8.20
N GLN A 61 29.81 -34.26 7.77
CA GLN A 61 29.10 -33.75 6.59
C GLN A 61 28.74 -32.27 6.71
N TYR A 62 28.33 -31.83 7.91
CA TYR A 62 28.01 -30.44 8.19
C TYR A 62 29.23 -29.61 8.63
N GLY A 63 30.42 -30.20 8.69
CA GLY A 63 31.68 -29.56 9.06
C GLY A 63 31.77 -29.08 10.52
N ILE A 64 31.06 -29.74 11.44
CA ILE A 64 30.93 -29.31 12.84
C ILE A 64 32.18 -29.73 13.63
N MET A 65 32.91 -28.74 14.15
CA MET A 65 34.14 -28.93 14.93
C MET A 65 33.98 -28.57 16.42
N SER A 66 32.88 -27.90 16.75
CA SER A 66 32.57 -27.27 18.04
C SER A 66 31.07 -27.39 18.30
N VAL A 67 30.70 -27.50 19.58
CA VAL A 67 29.30 -27.54 20.05
C VAL A 67 29.12 -26.54 21.20
N PRO A 68 27.93 -25.95 21.41
CA PRO A 68 26.66 -26.18 20.70
C PRO A 68 26.60 -25.49 19.34
N VAL A 69 26.00 -26.14 18.34
CA VAL A 69 25.70 -25.55 17.03
C VAL A 69 24.26 -25.83 16.63
N VAL A 70 23.58 -24.80 16.11
CA VAL A 70 22.23 -24.91 15.56
C VAL A 70 22.26 -24.65 14.06
N ILE A 71 21.73 -25.61 13.29
CA ILE A 71 21.59 -25.53 11.83
C ILE A 71 20.10 -25.54 11.48
N MET A 72 19.71 -24.71 10.51
CA MET A 72 18.35 -24.67 9.98
C MET A 72 18.43 -24.65 8.46
N ASN A 73 17.75 -25.59 7.79
CA ASN A 73 17.75 -25.73 6.32
C ASN A 73 19.15 -25.63 5.69
N GLU A 74 20.14 -26.33 6.27
CA GLU A 74 21.54 -26.38 5.84
C GLU A 74 22.38 -25.11 6.12
N GLU A 75 21.80 -24.08 6.74
CA GLU A 75 22.52 -22.86 7.15
C GLU A 75 22.83 -22.87 8.66
N ARG A 76 24.06 -22.50 9.03
CA ARG A 76 24.47 -22.37 10.45
C ARG A 76 23.93 -21.08 11.04
N ILE A 77 22.96 -21.20 11.94
CA ILE A 77 22.32 -20.03 12.56
C ILE A 77 23.00 -19.64 13.87
N ALA A 78 23.55 -20.56 14.67
CA ALA A 78 24.20 -20.19 15.92
C ALA A 78 25.33 -21.16 16.32
N GLU A 79 26.37 -20.65 16.96
CA GLU A 79 27.53 -21.40 17.45
C GLU A 79 28.06 -20.80 18.75
N GLY A 80 28.35 -21.63 19.77
CA GLY A 80 29.04 -21.23 21.01
C GLY A 80 28.13 -20.78 22.16
N LEU A 81 28.49 -19.68 22.84
CA LEU A 81 27.69 -19.07 23.92
C LEU A 81 26.54 -18.29 23.29
N ILE A 82 25.37 -18.92 23.29
CA ILE A 82 24.20 -18.41 22.57
C ILE A 82 23.12 -18.04 23.59
N THR A 83 22.61 -16.81 23.54
CA THR A 83 21.48 -16.36 24.35
C THR A 83 20.16 -16.64 23.64
N GLU A 84 19.06 -16.71 24.41
CA GLU A 84 17.71 -16.92 23.88
C GLU A 84 17.34 -15.89 22.80
N ASP A 85 17.73 -14.63 22.99
CA ASP A 85 17.44 -13.55 22.06
C ASP A 85 18.08 -13.78 20.67
N VAL A 86 19.31 -14.30 20.63
CA VAL A 86 20.04 -14.55 19.37
C VAL A 86 19.40 -15.70 18.58
N ILE A 87 18.99 -16.77 19.27
CA ILE A 87 18.30 -17.92 18.64
C ILE A 87 16.94 -17.46 18.12
N ARG A 88 16.21 -16.72 18.95
CA ARG A 88 14.89 -16.17 18.62
C ARG A 88 14.99 -15.25 17.40
N GLU A 89 15.88 -14.25 17.41
CA GLU A 89 16.05 -13.29 16.31
C GLU A 89 16.39 -13.98 14.98
N LYS A 90 17.32 -14.94 14.99
CA LYS A 90 17.71 -15.66 13.77
C LYS A 90 16.63 -16.63 13.27
N LEU A 91 15.95 -17.35 14.16
CA LEU A 91 14.78 -18.15 13.77
C LEU A 91 13.70 -17.25 13.17
N TRP A 92 13.37 -16.14 13.82
CA TRP A 92 12.36 -15.20 13.32
C TRP A 92 12.75 -14.64 11.97
N SER A 93 13.97 -14.10 11.79
CA SER A 93 14.42 -13.50 10.53
C SER A 93 14.38 -14.48 9.33
N SER A 94 14.51 -15.78 9.58
CA SER A 94 14.55 -16.81 8.53
C SER A 94 13.20 -17.49 8.29
N ILE A 95 12.36 -17.58 9.33
CA ILE A 95 11.02 -18.16 9.25
C ILE A 95 9.99 -17.12 8.79
N LEU A 96 10.14 -15.84 9.16
CA LEU A 96 9.26 -14.74 8.74
C LEU A 96 9.10 -14.66 7.22
N PRO A 97 10.16 -14.65 6.39
CA PRO A 97 10.04 -14.57 4.94
C PRO A 97 9.23 -15.74 4.34
N ASN A 98 9.41 -16.95 4.87
CA ASN A 98 8.75 -18.16 4.37
C ASN A 98 7.29 -18.28 4.83
N ILE A 99 6.98 -17.90 6.08
CA ILE A 99 5.61 -17.80 6.59
C ILE A 99 4.84 -16.66 5.89
N ILE A 100 5.53 -15.59 5.51
CA ILE A 100 4.93 -14.45 4.80
C ILE A 100 4.63 -14.77 3.33
N ASN A 101 5.43 -15.59 2.65
CA ASN A 101 5.36 -15.70 1.18
C ASN A 101 4.34 -16.71 0.63
N ARG A 102 3.98 -17.82 1.29
CA ARG A 102 3.26 -18.92 0.59
C ARG A 102 1.74 -18.99 0.78
N GLN A 103 1.18 -18.59 1.91
CA GLN A 103 -0.28 -18.61 2.13
C GLN A 103 -0.97 -17.24 1.96
N ARG A 104 -0.17 -16.16 2.05
CA ARG A 104 -0.66 -14.78 1.95
C ARG A 104 -1.01 -14.45 0.51
N ASP A 105 -0.11 -14.76 -0.44
CA ASP A 105 -0.25 -14.33 -1.83
C ASP A 105 -1.53 -14.84 -2.51
N THR A 106 -1.94 -16.09 -2.25
CA THR A 106 -3.16 -16.67 -2.84
C THR A 106 -4.43 -16.02 -2.30
N ARG A 107 -4.59 -15.91 -0.97
CA ARG A 107 -5.78 -15.28 -0.36
C ARG A 107 -5.87 -13.79 -0.64
N LEU A 108 -4.73 -13.09 -0.73
CA LEU A 108 -4.67 -11.67 -1.08
C LEU A 108 -5.14 -11.47 -2.53
N ARG A 109 -4.62 -12.27 -3.47
CA ARG A 109 -5.06 -12.27 -4.87
C ARG A 109 -6.53 -12.62 -4.99
N GLU A 110 -7.01 -13.66 -4.30
CA GLU A 110 -8.43 -14.03 -4.26
C GLU A 110 -9.32 -12.86 -3.77
N SER A 111 -8.90 -12.19 -2.69
CA SER A 111 -9.64 -11.05 -2.14
C SER A 111 -9.68 -9.87 -3.12
N MET A 112 -8.56 -9.58 -3.80
CA MET A 112 -8.53 -8.56 -4.86
C MET A 112 -9.38 -8.96 -6.06
N MET A 113 -9.41 -10.23 -6.45
CA MET A 113 -10.27 -10.73 -7.52
C MET A 113 -11.76 -10.61 -7.17
N ILE A 114 -12.14 -10.87 -5.92
CA ILE A 114 -13.52 -10.68 -5.44
C ILE A 114 -13.93 -9.20 -5.53
N LEU A 115 -13.07 -8.29 -5.06
CA LEU A 115 -13.32 -6.84 -5.13
C LEU A 115 -13.41 -6.36 -6.58
N THR A 116 -12.51 -6.86 -7.42
CA THR A 116 -12.48 -6.60 -8.86
C THR A 116 -13.77 -7.05 -9.52
N LYS A 117 -14.22 -8.28 -9.23
CA LYS A 117 -15.50 -8.81 -9.71
C LYS A 117 -16.67 -7.92 -9.29
N ASN A 118 -16.78 -7.57 -8.01
CA ASN A 118 -17.85 -6.70 -7.53
C ASN A 118 -17.83 -5.33 -8.21
N THR A 119 -16.64 -4.80 -8.45
CA THR A 119 -16.47 -3.53 -9.14
C THR A 119 -16.91 -3.61 -10.59
N ILE A 120 -16.53 -4.67 -11.30
CA ILE A 120 -16.97 -4.93 -12.67
C ILE A 120 -18.50 -5.08 -12.73
N SER A 121 -19.08 -5.88 -11.82
CA SER A 121 -20.54 -6.02 -11.68
C SER A 121 -21.24 -4.70 -11.48
N SER A 122 -20.71 -3.80 -10.66
CA SER A 122 -21.31 -2.49 -10.45
C SER A 122 -21.18 -1.56 -11.65
N ILE A 123 -19.98 -1.45 -12.22
CA ILE A 123 -19.71 -0.50 -13.31
C ILE A 123 -20.40 -0.93 -14.61
N ILE A 124 -20.37 -2.23 -14.91
CA ILE A 124 -20.84 -2.76 -16.21
C ILE A 124 -22.21 -3.41 -16.09
N SER A 125 -22.44 -4.23 -15.07
CA SER A 125 -23.73 -4.92 -14.88
C SER A 125 -24.74 -4.09 -14.08
N GLN A 126 -24.36 -2.89 -13.62
CA GLN A 126 -25.19 -1.97 -12.81
C GLN A 126 -25.73 -2.61 -11.51
N GLU A 127 -25.05 -3.64 -11.01
CA GLU A 127 -25.35 -4.25 -9.71
C GLU A 127 -24.68 -3.42 -8.60
N LEU A 128 -25.47 -2.58 -7.94
CA LEU A 128 -24.93 -1.68 -6.91
C LEU A 128 -24.23 -2.45 -5.78
N VAL A 129 -22.96 -2.11 -5.51
CA VAL A 129 -22.20 -2.63 -4.36
C VAL A 129 -22.85 -2.15 -3.06
N ARG A 130 -23.27 -0.88 -3.02
CA ARG A 130 -23.94 -0.24 -1.88
C ARG A 130 -25.41 0.02 -2.22
N GLN A 131 -26.23 -1.03 -2.15
CA GLN A 131 -27.64 -1.05 -2.58
C GLN A 131 -28.48 0.17 -2.14
N ASN A 132 -28.28 0.69 -0.93
CA ASN A 132 -29.08 1.80 -0.40
C ASN A 132 -28.45 3.19 -0.58
N LEU A 133 -27.14 3.28 -0.78
CA LEU A 133 -26.40 4.56 -0.82
C LEU A 133 -25.97 4.95 -2.24
N GLY A 134 -25.98 3.99 -3.17
CA GLY A 134 -25.32 4.13 -4.47
C GLY A 134 -23.81 3.98 -4.37
N ASP A 135 -23.14 3.82 -5.52
CA ASP A 135 -21.71 3.48 -5.55
C ASP A 135 -20.77 4.66 -5.70
N TYR A 136 -21.28 5.87 -5.88
CA TYR A 136 -20.45 7.07 -5.97
C TYR A 136 -20.24 7.73 -4.60
N VAL A 137 -19.04 8.26 -4.38
CA VAL A 137 -18.66 9.03 -3.20
C VAL A 137 -18.03 10.35 -3.61
N HIS A 138 -18.22 11.37 -2.78
CA HIS A 138 -17.62 12.69 -3.01
C HIS A 138 -16.08 12.60 -2.95
N ILE A 139 -15.38 13.30 -3.85
CA ILE A 139 -13.91 13.29 -3.96
C ILE A 139 -13.24 13.68 -2.64
N GLY A 140 -13.81 14.65 -1.92
CA GLY A 140 -13.25 15.11 -0.65
C GLY A 140 -13.05 13.98 0.38
N ILE A 141 -13.90 12.94 0.38
CA ILE A 141 -13.71 11.78 1.25
C ILE A 141 -12.50 10.95 0.82
N TYR A 142 -12.35 10.73 -0.49
CA TYR A 142 -11.19 10.03 -1.05
C TYR A 142 -9.90 10.78 -0.69
N GLN A 143 -9.88 12.10 -0.91
CA GLN A 143 -8.72 12.94 -0.63
C GLN A 143 -8.34 12.94 0.84
N GLN A 144 -9.31 13.12 1.76
CA GLN A 144 -9.04 13.11 3.19
C GLN A 144 -8.29 11.84 3.63
N VAL A 145 -8.74 10.66 3.18
CA VAL A 145 -8.07 9.41 3.54
C VAL A 145 -6.65 9.33 2.98
N MET A 146 -6.46 9.73 1.72
CA MET A 146 -5.13 9.68 1.08
C MET A 146 -4.15 10.67 1.66
N MET A 147 -4.58 11.91 1.90
CA MET A 147 -3.70 12.97 2.39
C MET A 147 -3.31 12.74 3.84
N SER A 148 -4.23 12.19 4.66
CA SER A 148 -3.89 11.77 6.02
C SER A 148 -2.87 10.63 6.06
N LEU A 149 -2.82 9.76 5.05
CA LEU A 149 -1.75 8.76 4.94
C LEU A 149 -0.42 9.42 4.58
N LEU A 150 -0.38 10.29 3.56
CA LEU A 150 0.84 10.95 3.10
C LEU A 150 1.52 11.79 4.19
N GLN A 151 0.74 12.33 5.13
CA GLN A 151 1.25 13.08 6.26
C GLN A 151 2.07 12.24 7.26
N LEU A 152 1.74 10.95 7.44
CA LEU A 152 2.27 10.17 8.56
C LEU A 152 3.76 9.87 8.44
N ASP A 153 4.21 9.50 7.24
CA ASP A 153 5.55 8.97 7.04
C ASP A 153 6.05 9.20 5.60
N PRO A 154 7.31 9.64 5.41
CA PRO A 154 7.92 9.80 4.08
C PRO A 154 7.98 8.53 3.22
N LEU A 155 7.79 7.34 3.78
CA LEU A 155 7.75 6.06 3.06
C LEU A 155 6.39 5.77 2.42
N ILE A 156 5.33 6.49 2.81
CA ILE A 156 3.96 6.27 2.32
C ILE A 156 3.84 6.41 0.79
N PRO A 157 4.45 7.42 0.13
CA PRO A 157 4.53 7.50 -1.33
C PRO A 157 4.94 6.19 -2.01
N GLN A 158 5.99 5.55 -1.51
CA GLN A 158 6.50 4.28 -2.05
C GLN A 158 5.50 3.14 -1.82
N LEU A 159 4.91 3.06 -0.62
CA LEU A 159 3.88 2.06 -0.32
C LEU A 159 2.67 2.20 -1.23
N LEU A 160 2.18 3.43 -1.43
CA LEU A 160 1.07 3.73 -2.32
C LEU A 160 1.39 3.40 -3.77
N TYR A 161 2.58 3.73 -4.27
CA TYR A 161 3.00 3.36 -5.62
C TYR A 161 3.00 1.85 -5.81
N GLN A 162 3.59 1.11 -4.87
CA GLN A 162 3.68 -0.33 -5.00
C GLN A 162 2.31 -1.02 -4.86
N SER A 163 1.44 -0.52 -3.96
CA SER A 163 0.04 -0.95 -3.86
C SER A 163 -0.77 -0.66 -5.13
N GLY A 164 -0.54 0.51 -5.75
CA GLY A 164 -1.11 0.84 -7.05
C GLY A 164 -0.66 -0.14 -8.12
N ARG A 165 0.65 -0.46 -8.17
CA ARG A 165 1.21 -1.41 -9.13
C ARG A 165 0.61 -2.80 -8.99
N GLU A 166 0.48 -3.31 -7.79
CA GLU A 166 -0.19 -4.60 -7.55
C GLU A 166 -1.65 -4.59 -8.01
N LEU A 167 -2.40 -3.52 -7.71
CA LEU A 167 -3.77 -3.40 -8.21
C LEU A 167 -3.80 -3.28 -9.74
N GLY A 168 -2.87 -2.56 -10.36
CA GLY A 168 -2.79 -2.47 -11.82
C GLY A 168 -2.60 -3.84 -12.47
N ILE A 169 -1.85 -4.75 -11.84
CA ILE A 169 -1.61 -6.10 -12.37
C ILE A 169 -2.82 -7.02 -12.19
N TYR A 170 -3.38 -7.06 -10.97
CA TYR A 170 -4.39 -8.07 -10.59
C TYR A 170 -5.82 -7.53 -10.50
N GLY A 171 -5.99 -6.22 -10.62
CA GLY A 171 -7.25 -5.52 -10.47
C GLY A 171 -8.05 -5.44 -11.77
N ALA A 172 -9.02 -4.53 -11.77
CA ALA A 172 -9.98 -4.41 -12.86
C ALA A 172 -9.47 -3.57 -14.05
N ALA A 173 -8.40 -2.78 -13.87
CA ALA A 173 -7.90 -1.87 -14.89
C ALA A 173 -7.55 -2.57 -16.23
N PRO A 174 -6.81 -3.69 -16.25
CA PRO A 174 -6.61 -4.51 -17.46
C PRO A 174 -7.89 -4.76 -18.26
N TYR A 175 -8.97 -5.13 -17.57
CA TYR A 175 -10.26 -5.40 -18.20
C TYR A 175 -10.91 -4.11 -18.73
N TYR A 176 -10.89 -3.01 -17.98
CA TYR A 176 -11.41 -1.72 -18.43
C TYR A 176 -10.74 -1.24 -19.72
N LEU A 177 -9.42 -1.43 -19.83
CA LEU A 177 -8.68 -1.06 -21.03
C LEU A 177 -9.19 -1.82 -22.25
N THR A 178 -9.46 -3.13 -22.12
CA THR A 178 -10.03 -3.93 -23.22
C THR A 178 -11.47 -3.54 -23.56
N VAL A 179 -12.25 -3.07 -22.59
CA VAL A 179 -13.63 -2.58 -22.83
C VAL A 179 -13.60 -1.23 -23.56
N LEU A 180 -12.75 -0.30 -23.12
CA LEU A 180 -12.62 1.04 -23.69
C LEU A 180 -11.88 1.05 -25.04
N ASN A 181 -11.02 0.06 -25.26
CA ASN A 181 -10.31 -0.14 -26.52
C ASN A 181 -10.05 -1.64 -26.78
N PRO A 182 -10.97 -2.33 -27.48
CA PRO A 182 -10.82 -3.76 -27.78
C PRO A 182 -9.54 -4.11 -28.55
N LYS A 183 -8.94 -3.14 -29.25
CA LYS A 183 -7.67 -3.32 -29.96
C LYS A 183 -6.53 -3.74 -29.04
N VAL A 184 -6.54 -3.34 -27.77
CA VAL A 184 -5.50 -3.71 -26.78
C VAL A 184 -5.26 -5.23 -26.76
N GLY A 185 -6.32 -6.03 -26.80
CA GLY A 185 -6.23 -7.49 -26.81
C GLY A 185 -6.05 -8.12 -28.19
N ALA A 186 -6.26 -7.35 -29.27
CA ALA A 186 -6.32 -7.88 -30.64
C ALA A 186 -5.08 -7.56 -31.49
N VAL A 187 -4.27 -6.58 -31.09
CA VAL A 187 -3.06 -6.18 -31.83
C VAL A 187 -1.83 -7.00 -31.42
N LYS A 188 -0.80 -6.91 -32.28
CA LYS A 188 0.51 -7.51 -32.00
C LYS A 188 1.18 -6.82 -30.81
N PRO A 189 2.12 -7.49 -30.11
CA PRO A 189 2.81 -6.92 -28.96
C PRO A 189 3.47 -5.56 -29.21
N GLU A 190 3.93 -5.29 -30.44
CA GLU A 190 4.60 -4.04 -30.79
C GLU A 190 3.66 -2.83 -30.81
N GLU A 191 2.39 -3.04 -31.16
CA GLU A 191 1.36 -2.00 -31.24
C GLU A 191 0.56 -1.88 -29.92
N ARG A 192 0.64 -2.89 -29.06
CA ARG A 192 -0.17 -3.00 -27.85
C ARG A 192 0.06 -1.85 -26.87
N PHE A 193 1.28 -1.34 -26.78
CA PHE A 193 1.61 -0.21 -25.90
C PHE A 193 0.81 1.04 -26.28
N GLN A 194 0.80 1.40 -27.56
CA GLN A 194 0.04 2.53 -28.05
C GLN A 194 -1.47 2.36 -27.80
N GLU A 195 -2.02 1.19 -28.08
CA GLU A 195 -3.45 0.93 -27.87
C GLU A 195 -3.82 0.96 -26.37
N ALA A 196 -2.91 0.52 -25.49
CA ALA A 196 -3.07 0.61 -24.04
C ALA A 196 -3.04 2.07 -23.55
N LEU A 197 -2.16 2.91 -24.10
CA LEU A 197 -2.13 4.34 -23.79
C LEU A 197 -3.42 5.05 -24.22
N ILE A 198 -3.94 4.74 -25.40
CA ILE A 198 -5.24 5.27 -25.88
C ILE A 198 -6.37 4.85 -24.92
N ALA A 199 -6.33 3.60 -24.45
CA ALA A 199 -7.31 3.09 -23.50
C ALA A 199 -7.20 3.78 -22.13
N LEU A 200 -5.99 4.01 -21.63
CA LEU A 200 -5.73 4.77 -20.39
C LEU A 200 -6.21 6.22 -20.52
N ALA A 201 -5.92 6.88 -21.64
CA ALA A 201 -6.40 8.25 -21.90
C ALA A 201 -7.93 8.33 -21.88
N LYS A 202 -8.63 7.32 -22.40
CA LYS A 202 -10.09 7.20 -22.29
C LYS A 202 -10.55 6.94 -20.86
N LEU A 203 -9.86 6.07 -20.11
CA LEU A 203 -10.20 5.70 -18.73
C LEU A 203 -10.12 6.90 -17.79
N TYR A 204 -9.07 7.71 -17.91
CA TYR A 204 -8.85 8.92 -17.13
C TYR A 204 -9.44 10.18 -17.76
N SER A 205 -10.24 10.04 -18.82
CA SER A 205 -11.13 11.09 -19.31
C SER A 205 -12.57 10.79 -18.89
N HIS A 206 -13.39 11.83 -18.81
CA HIS A 206 -14.82 11.67 -18.60
C HIS A 206 -15.41 10.70 -19.64
N ASN A 207 -15.98 9.59 -19.17
CA ASN A 207 -16.61 8.58 -20.02
C ASN A 207 -17.70 7.83 -19.26
N ASN A 208 -18.74 7.39 -19.98
CA ASN A 208 -19.90 6.69 -19.41
C ASN A 208 -19.84 5.16 -19.60
N VAL A 209 -18.79 4.64 -20.22
CA VAL A 209 -18.62 3.19 -20.45
C VAL A 209 -18.01 2.53 -19.23
N VAL A 210 -17.00 3.18 -18.65
CA VAL A 210 -16.36 2.83 -17.38
C VAL A 210 -16.38 4.09 -16.51
N PRO A 211 -17.54 4.44 -15.92
CA PRO A 211 -17.73 5.68 -15.17
C PRO A 211 -17.05 5.65 -13.79
N LEU A 212 -15.72 5.63 -13.75
CA LEU A 212 -14.96 5.76 -12.50
C LEU A 212 -14.81 7.22 -12.05
N TYR A 213 -14.80 8.14 -13.02
CA TYR A 213 -14.61 9.60 -12.84
C TYR A 213 -13.33 9.97 -12.08
N LEU A 214 -12.22 9.29 -12.37
CA LEU A 214 -10.93 9.51 -11.71
C LEU A 214 -10.31 10.89 -12.03
N ALA A 215 -10.45 11.34 -13.27
CA ALA A 215 -9.99 12.63 -13.77
C ALA A 215 -11.00 13.15 -14.79
N THR A 216 -10.89 14.44 -15.11
CA THR A 216 -11.82 15.11 -16.05
C THR A 216 -11.40 14.89 -17.50
N HIS A 217 -10.10 14.95 -17.73
CA HIS A 217 -9.51 14.76 -19.04
C HIS A 217 -8.11 14.16 -18.91
N CYS A 218 -7.75 13.32 -19.88
CA CYS A 218 -6.41 12.79 -20.04
C CYS A 218 -5.97 12.83 -21.50
N ASP A 219 -4.79 13.40 -21.75
CA ASP A 219 -4.15 13.46 -23.07
C ASP A 219 -2.77 12.77 -23.09
N ILE A 220 -2.39 12.29 -24.28
CA ILE A 220 -1.07 11.71 -24.53
C ILE A 220 -0.17 12.83 -25.05
N ALA A 221 0.60 13.46 -24.16
CA ALA A 221 1.44 14.60 -24.48
C ALA A 221 2.65 14.23 -25.35
N LYS A 222 3.20 13.02 -25.16
CA LYS A 222 4.33 12.50 -25.92
C LYS A 222 4.25 10.98 -26.04
N MET A 223 4.68 10.43 -27.16
CA MET A 223 4.83 8.99 -27.36
C MET A 223 5.98 8.71 -28.33
N GLU A 224 7.00 7.99 -27.87
CA GLU A 224 8.17 7.59 -28.66
C GLU A 224 8.56 6.16 -28.31
N GLY A 225 8.30 5.21 -29.22
CA GLY A 225 8.57 3.80 -28.99
C GLY A 225 7.82 3.27 -27.75
N TYR A 226 8.58 2.87 -26.73
CA TYR A 226 8.08 2.34 -25.46
C TYR A 226 8.12 3.35 -24.31
N THR A 227 8.18 4.63 -24.67
CA THR A 227 8.10 5.76 -23.73
C THR A 227 6.90 6.63 -24.07
N ALA A 228 6.25 7.16 -23.03
CA ALA A 228 5.12 8.07 -23.20
C ALA A 228 4.98 9.05 -22.04
N THR A 229 4.24 10.11 -22.28
CA THR A 229 3.86 11.09 -21.25
C THR A 229 2.35 11.26 -21.29
N LEU A 230 1.68 11.02 -20.16
CA LEU A 230 0.25 11.29 -19.98
C LEU A 230 0.06 12.55 -19.15
N ARG A 231 -0.92 13.37 -19.52
CA ARG A 231 -1.37 14.52 -18.71
C ARG A 231 -2.79 14.29 -18.25
N MET A 232 -3.03 14.43 -16.96
CA MET A 232 -4.34 14.26 -16.33
C MET A 232 -4.77 15.54 -15.62
N TYR A 233 -5.96 16.02 -15.95
CA TYR A 233 -6.52 17.25 -15.38
C TYR A 233 -7.54 16.92 -14.29
N GLU A 234 -7.43 17.63 -13.17
CA GLU A 234 -8.32 17.49 -12.00
C GLU A 234 -8.44 16.02 -11.51
N LEU A 235 -7.29 15.33 -11.51
CA LEU A 235 -7.19 13.96 -10.99
C LEU A 235 -7.62 13.91 -9.53
N VAL A 236 -8.35 12.87 -9.13
CA VAL A 236 -9.01 12.72 -7.82
C VAL A 236 -8.12 13.06 -6.62
N ASN A 237 -6.84 12.70 -6.63
CA ASN A 237 -5.91 13.04 -5.54
C ASN A 237 -5.54 14.53 -5.50
N SER A 238 -5.51 15.18 -6.66
CA SER A 238 -4.91 16.51 -6.85
C SER A 238 -5.93 17.63 -7.06
N ALA A 239 -7.18 17.30 -7.38
CA ALA A 239 -8.22 18.29 -7.67
C ALA A 239 -8.42 19.24 -6.49
N GLY A 240 -8.30 20.55 -6.73
CA GLY A 240 -8.36 21.56 -5.67
C GLY A 240 -7.25 21.48 -4.59
N ALA A 241 -6.17 20.72 -4.81
CA ALA A 241 -5.03 20.67 -3.91
C ALA A 241 -4.22 21.98 -3.95
N ILE A 242 -3.69 22.38 -2.79
CA ILE A 242 -2.73 23.48 -2.69
C ILE A 242 -1.29 22.99 -2.98
N ASN A 243 -0.38 23.92 -3.22
CA ASN A 243 1.03 23.60 -3.40
C ASN A 243 1.71 23.27 -2.07
N ILE A 244 2.17 22.04 -1.94
CA ILE A 244 2.87 21.51 -0.75
C ILE A 244 4.34 21.16 -1.03
N GLY A 245 4.81 21.37 -2.26
CA GLY A 245 6.17 21.04 -2.68
C GLY A 245 6.43 19.54 -2.92
N GLU A 246 5.39 18.70 -2.91
CA GLU A 246 5.49 17.25 -3.16
C GLU A 246 4.35 16.77 -4.09
N PRO A 247 4.60 15.77 -4.96
CA PRO A 247 3.55 15.13 -5.75
C PRO A 247 2.57 14.32 -4.87
N LEU A 248 1.37 14.05 -5.39
CA LEU A 248 0.24 13.48 -4.63
C LEU A 248 -0.32 12.18 -5.21
N CYS A 249 0.01 11.84 -6.45
CA CYS A 249 -0.68 10.80 -7.23
C CYS A 249 0.15 9.53 -7.39
N HIS A 250 0.96 9.20 -6.37
CA HIS A 250 1.84 8.03 -6.36
C HIS A 250 1.10 6.72 -6.63
N TYR A 251 -0.10 6.56 -6.05
CA TYR A 251 -0.91 5.39 -6.29
C TYR A 251 -1.33 5.26 -7.75
N THR A 252 -1.78 6.36 -8.37
CA THR A 252 -2.15 6.39 -9.78
C THR A 252 -0.96 6.07 -10.69
N ALA A 253 0.23 6.60 -10.39
CA ALA A 253 1.45 6.24 -11.09
C ALA A 253 1.71 4.72 -11.01
N GLY A 254 1.59 4.15 -9.80
CA GLY A 254 1.69 2.71 -9.59
C GLY A 254 0.67 1.92 -10.39
N GLU A 255 -0.61 2.30 -10.34
CA GLU A 255 -1.70 1.65 -11.05
C GLU A 255 -1.47 1.64 -12.57
N ILE A 256 -1.02 2.77 -13.14
CA ILE A 256 -0.64 2.84 -14.56
C ILE A 256 0.50 1.87 -14.85
N ALA A 257 1.55 1.85 -14.02
CA ALA A 257 2.69 0.95 -14.20
C ALA A 257 2.24 -0.52 -14.22
N GLY A 258 1.49 -0.95 -13.22
CA GLY A 258 1.00 -2.32 -13.11
C GLY A 258 0.04 -2.72 -14.23
N THR A 259 -0.82 -1.78 -14.65
CA THR A 259 -1.76 -2.02 -15.74
C THR A 259 -1.02 -2.23 -17.06
N ILE A 260 0.00 -1.42 -17.35
CA ILE A 260 0.83 -1.58 -18.55
C ILE A 260 1.65 -2.87 -18.47
N GLU A 261 2.20 -3.20 -17.30
CA GLU A 261 2.87 -4.49 -17.07
C GLU A 261 1.97 -5.68 -17.40
N ALA A 262 0.70 -5.66 -16.98
CA ALA A 262 -0.26 -6.71 -17.29
C ALA A 262 -0.60 -6.81 -18.78
N MET A 263 -0.65 -5.67 -19.50
CA MET A 263 -0.96 -5.66 -20.93
C MET A 263 0.23 -6.10 -21.80
N ILE A 264 1.43 -5.65 -21.45
CA ILE A 264 2.63 -5.81 -22.28
C ILE A 264 3.48 -7.01 -21.85
N GLY A 265 3.38 -7.44 -20.59
CA GLY A 265 4.18 -8.54 -20.04
C GLY A 265 5.65 -8.15 -19.84
N SER A 266 5.94 -6.87 -19.62
CA SER A 266 7.28 -6.33 -19.42
C SER A 266 7.27 -5.28 -18.33
N ALA A 267 8.35 -5.21 -17.55
CA ALA A 267 8.49 -4.25 -16.46
C ALA A 267 8.24 -2.82 -16.92
N THR A 268 7.48 -2.03 -16.16
CA THR A 268 7.15 -0.64 -16.50
C THR A 268 7.43 0.28 -15.32
N SER A 269 8.14 1.38 -15.57
CA SER A 269 8.28 2.48 -14.60
C SER A 269 7.35 3.62 -14.98
N VAL A 270 6.69 4.19 -13.98
CA VAL A 270 5.87 5.39 -14.14
C VAL A 270 6.24 6.39 -13.06
N PHE A 271 6.45 7.63 -13.46
CA PHE A 271 6.90 8.69 -12.57
C PHE A 271 6.06 9.96 -12.76
N GLU A 272 5.61 10.56 -11.66
CA GLU A 272 4.85 11.81 -11.67
C GLU A 272 5.83 13.00 -11.69
N THR A 273 5.90 13.70 -12.82
CA THR A 273 6.84 14.81 -13.04
C THR A 273 6.24 16.19 -12.74
N LYS A 274 4.92 16.31 -12.84
CA LYS A 274 4.15 17.52 -12.53
C LYS A 274 2.95 17.16 -11.68
N CYS A 275 2.55 18.06 -10.78
CA CYS A 275 1.41 17.85 -9.90
C CYS A 275 0.87 19.18 -9.36
N ARG A 276 -0.42 19.23 -9.02
CA ARG A 276 -0.97 20.37 -8.25
C ARG A 276 -0.30 20.53 -6.89
N GLY A 277 0.12 19.43 -6.27
CA GLY A 277 0.94 19.45 -5.06
C GLY A 277 2.30 20.13 -5.25
N LEU A 278 2.79 20.25 -6.49
CA LEU A 278 4.00 21.01 -6.87
C LEU A 278 3.67 22.44 -7.38
N GLY A 279 2.39 22.76 -7.52
CA GLY A 279 1.90 24.01 -8.08
C GLY A 279 1.71 24.02 -9.60
N ASP A 280 1.67 22.86 -10.26
CA ASP A 280 1.34 22.73 -11.69
C ASP A 280 -0.18 22.63 -11.92
N ASP A 281 -0.65 22.96 -13.13
CA ASP A 281 -2.08 22.94 -13.46
C ASP A 281 -2.67 21.52 -13.61
N CYS A 282 -1.81 20.53 -13.87
CA CYS A 282 -2.19 19.14 -14.13
C CYS A 282 -1.14 18.16 -13.60
N CYS A 283 -1.53 16.88 -13.48
CA CYS A 283 -0.60 15.80 -13.18
C CYS A 283 0.00 15.25 -14.48
N GLU A 284 1.32 15.17 -14.56
CA GLU A 284 2.04 14.62 -15.72
C GLU A 284 2.78 13.34 -15.30
N PHE A 285 2.56 12.24 -16.04
CA PHE A 285 3.16 10.93 -15.77
C PHE A 285 4.04 10.51 -16.95
N GLU A 286 5.32 10.34 -16.69
CA GLU A 286 6.26 9.74 -17.63
C GLU A 286 6.26 8.22 -17.46
N ILE A 287 6.20 7.51 -18.58
CA ILE A 287 6.05 6.06 -18.65
C ILE A 287 7.21 5.51 -19.48
N GLU A 288 7.90 4.50 -18.95
CA GLU A 288 8.95 3.76 -19.64
C GLU A 288 8.75 2.25 -19.49
N VAL A 289 8.64 1.54 -20.61
CA VAL A 289 8.52 0.07 -20.63
C VAL A 289 9.88 -0.56 -20.96
N PHE A 290 10.35 -1.43 -20.06
CA PHE A 290 11.59 -2.19 -20.21
C PHE A 290 11.28 -3.56 -20.82
N LEU A 291 11.26 -3.64 -22.14
CA LEU A 291 10.94 -4.87 -22.87
C LEU A 291 11.75 -6.09 -22.40
N GLY A 292 11.05 -7.20 -22.18
CA GLY A 292 11.64 -8.48 -21.78
C GLY A 292 12.16 -8.54 -20.35
N LYS A 293 12.04 -7.46 -19.57
CA LYS A 293 12.30 -7.48 -18.13
C LYS A 293 11.09 -8.01 -17.38
N GLU A 294 11.36 -8.73 -16.31
CA GLU A 294 10.34 -9.34 -15.45
C GLU A 294 9.44 -8.26 -14.80
N VAL A 295 8.13 -8.47 -14.91
CA VAL A 295 7.09 -7.61 -14.33
C VAL A 295 7.36 -7.35 -12.85
N GLY A 296 7.14 -6.10 -12.41
CA GLY A 296 7.33 -5.70 -11.01
C GLY A 296 8.78 -5.39 -10.62
N LYS A 297 9.74 -5.55 -11.54
CA LYS A 297 11.16 -5.23 -11.27
C LYS A 297 11.63 -3.87 -11.81
N ALA A 298 10.74 -3.05 -12.37
CA ALA A 298 11.09 -1.70 -12.79
C ALA A 298 11.45 -0.81 -11.59
N PRO A 299 12.43 0.11 -11.74
CA PRO A 299 12.83 1.01 -10.67
C PRO A 299 11.69 1.98 -10.33
N TYR A 300 11.47 2.19 -9.04
CA TYR A 300 10.66 3.30 -8.54
C TYR A 300 11.53 4.56 -8.50
N GLN A 301 11.05 5.65 -9.07
CA GLN A 301 11.73 6.94 -9.03
C GLN A 301 11.08 7.80 -7.94
N VAL A 302 11.91 8.33 -7.04
CA VAL A 302 11.49 9.29 -6.02
C VAL A 302 11.62 10.68 -6.63
N TYR A 303 10.63 11.53 -6.39
CA TYR A 303 10.73 12.93 -6.79
C TYR A 303 11.80 13.61 -5.92
N GLU A 304 12.86 14.10 -6.56
CA GLU A 304 13.87 14.94 -5.93
C GLU A 304 13.54 16.41 -6.23
N PRO A 305 13.26 17.23 -5.21
CA PRO A 305 13.02 18.65 -5.41
C PRO A 305 14.26 19.30 -6.04
N LYS A 306 14.09 20.05 -7.12
CA LYS A 306 15.18 20.80 -7.74
C LYS A 306 15.59 21.96 -6.81
N ASP A 307 16.89 22.16 -6.64
CA ASP A 307 17.42 23.33 -5.92
C ASP A 307 16.86 24.62 -6.53
N GLY A 308 16.01 25.32 -5.76
CA GLY A 308 15.33 26.55 -6.17
C GLY A 308 13.80 26.46 -6.31
N ASP A 309 13.20 25.27 -6.38
CA ASP A 309 11.74 25.08 -6.41
C ASP A 309 11.10 25.14 -5.00
N LYS A 310 11.59 26.02 -4.13
CA LYS A 310 10.91 26.40 -2.88
C LYS A 310 9.68 27.26 -3.22
N ARG A 311 8.71 26.67 -3.92
CA ARG A 311 7.38 27.23 -4.18
C ARG A 311 6.39 26.92 -3.07
N VAL A 312 6.91 26.55 -1.90
CA VAL A 312 6.07 26.32 -0.74
C VAL A 312 5.56 27.68 -0.27
N GLN A 313 4.24 27.82 -0.19
CA GLN A 313 3.61 29.03 0.36
C GLN A 313 4.20 29.30 1.75
N PHE A 314 4.63 30.54 1.94
CA PHE A 314 5.48 31.01 3.04
C PHE A 314 4.92 30.62 4.42
N LEU A 315 5.52 29.61 5.03
CA LEU A 315 5.21 29.13 6.37
C LEU A 315 6.19 29.75 7.39
N GLY A 316 6.29 31.08 7.45
CA GLY A 316 7.06 31.82 8.48
C GLY A 316 8.49 31.33 8.78
N GLU A 317 8.95 31.53 10.02
CA GLU A 317 10.20 30.99 10.56
C GLU A 317 9.91 29.68 11.33
N ILE A 318 9.71 28.57 10.62
CA ILE A 318 9.50 27.25 11.23
C ILE A 318 10.81 26.44 11.15
N PRO A 319 11.17 25.68 12.19
CA PRO A 319 12.26 24.71 12.12
C PRO A 319 12.11 23.75 10.93
N ALA A 320 13.19 23.49 10.20
CA ALA A 320 13.15 22.63 9.01
C ALA A 320 12.60 21.22 9.29
N GLU A 321 12.75 20.73 10.53
CA GLU A 321 12.23 19.44 10.99
C GLU A 321 10.69 19.37 11.08
N ASP A 322 10.03 20.50 11.35
CA ASP A 322 8.56 20.57 11.49
C ASP A 322 7.87 21.02 10.20
N PHE A 323 8.64 21.49 9.21
CA PHE A 323 8.13 22.06 7.97
C PHE A 323 7.22 21.11 7.21
N ARG A 324 7.65 19.86 7.01
CA ARG A 324 6.85 18.81 6.36
C ARG A 324 5.53 18.63 7.11
N ARG A 325 5.59 18.44 8.42
CA ARG A 325 4.41 18.16 9.24
C ARG A 325 3.38 19.29 9.16
N GLN A 326 3.83 20.54 9.25
CA GLN A 326 2.95 21.71 9.22
C GLN A 326 2.34 21.95 7.84
N LEU A 327 3.11 21.76 6.76
CA LEU A 327 2.57 21.80 5.41
C LEU A 327 1.45 20.80 5.19
N PHE A 328 1.66 19.56 5.64
CA PHE A 328 0.63 18.53 5.53
C PHE A 328 -0.58 18.85 6.41
N TYR A 329 -0.43 19.56 7.53
CA TYR A 329 -1.58 20.03 8.33
C TYR A 329 -2.41 21.06 7.58
N GLU A 330 -1.78 22.09 7.01
CA GLU A 330 -2.47 23.10 6.21
C GLU A 330 -3.11 22.45 4.98
N PHE A 331 -2.41 21.54 4.33
CA PHE A 331 -2.92 20.82 3.18
C PHE A 331 -4.17 19.99 3.48
N ILE A 332 -4.17 19.22 4.58
CA ILE A 332 -5.36 18.47 4.99
C ILE A 332 -6.48 19.44 5.32
N HIS A 333 -6.20 20.54 6.02
CA HIS A 333 -7.19 21.55 6.36
C HIS A 333 -7.86 22.15 5.10
N GLU A 334 -7.07 22.68 4.18
CA GLU A 334 -7.54 23.33 2.95
C GLU A 334 -8.29 22.36 2.03
N THR A 335 -7.70 21.19 1.75
CA THR A 335 -8.34 20.15 0.91
C THR A 335 -9.69 19.73 1.47
N THR A 336 -9.76 19.64 2.79
CA THR A 336 -10.98 19.30 3.50
C THR A 336 -12.01 20.43 3.41
N GLN A 337 -11.61 21.69 3.58
CA GLN A 337 -12.51 22.83 3.42
C GLN A 337 -13.08 22.89 2.00
N HIS A 338 -12.24 22.74 0.98
CA HIS A 338 -12.67 22.68 -0.42
C HIS A 338 -13.65 21.52 -0.65
N GLY A 339 -13.33 20.34 -0.13
CA GLY A 339 -14.22 19.18 -0.18
C GLY A 339 -15.57 19.41 0.52
N HIS A 340 -15.59 20.13 1.63
CA HIS A 340 -16.82 20.48 2.34
C HIS A 340 -17.65 21.52 1.58
N ASN A 341 -17.03 22.55 1.03
CA ASN A 341 -17.70 23.56 0.21
C ASN A 341 -18.34 22.93 -1.04
N SER A 342 -17.62 22.03 -1.69
CA SER A 342 -18.11 21.25 -2.82
C SER A 342 -19.28 20.35 -2.43
N LEU A 343 -19.19 19.63 -1.30
CA LEU A 343 -20.29 18.81 -0.80
C LEU A 343 -21.56 19.64 -0.51
N LEU A 344 -21.39 20.87 -0.04
CA LEU A 344 -22.48 21.83 0.21
C LEU A 344 -22.90 22.62 -1.03
N MET A 345 -22.39 22.27 -2.23
CA MET A 345 -22.70 22.92 -3.51
C MET A 345 -22.39 24.43 -3.53
N LYS A 346 -21.41 24.87 -2.73
CA LYS A 346 -20.96 26.27 -2.71
C LYS A 346 -19.95 26.56 -3.81
N GLU A 347 -18.98 25.66 -3.99
CA GLU A 347 -17.89 25.77 -4.94
C GLU A 347 -17.51 24.38 -5.44
N ALA A 348 -17.49 24.15 -6.75
CA ALA A 348 -17.13 22.85 -7.32
C ALA A 348 -15.61 22.63 -7.28
N LEU A 349 -15.18 21.41 -6.94
CA LEU A 349 -13.77 21.01 -7.00
C LEU A 349 -13.32 20.83 -8.46
N ARG A 350 -14.21 20.31 -9.31
CA ARG A 350 -13.99 20.08 -10.74
C ARG A 350 -15.02 20.90 -11.54
N PRO A 351 -14.71 22.15 -11.92
CA PRO A 351 -15.70 23.06 -12.51
C PRO A 351 -16.38 22.55 -13.78
N ASN A 352 -15.73 21.65 -14.53
CA ASN A 352 -16.19 21.14 -15.82
C ASN A 352 -16.63 19.66 -15.75
N ASP A 353 -16.79 19.08 -14.55
CA ASP A 353 -17.13 17.67 -14.38
C ASP A 353 -17.82 17.41 -13.02
N VAL A 354 -17.92 16.14 -12.61
CA VAL A 354 -18.55 15.70 -11.38
C VAL A 354 -17.57 15.58 -10.23
N ASP A 355 -18.00 16.02 -9.05
CA ASP A 355 -17.22 15.93 -7.81
C ASP A 355 -17.33 14.59 -7.08
N PHE A 356 -17.60 13.53 -7.86
CA PHE A 356 -17.81 12.18 -7.35
C PHE A 356 -16.94 11.17 -8.09
N VAL A 357 -16.53 10.13 -7.36
CA VAL A 357 -15.80 8.99 -7.90
C VAL A 357 -16.48 7.69 -7.50
N HIS A 358 -16.30 6.65 -8.29
CA HIS A 358 -16.79 5.33 -7.93
C HIS A 358 -16.06 4.82 -6.67
N ILE A 359 -16.81 4.24 -5.72
CA ILE A 359 -16.29 3.80 -4.41
C ILE A 359 -15.15 2.79 -4.53
N SER A 360 -15.13 2.02 -5.62
CA SER A 360 -14.06 1.06 -5.87
C SER A 360 -12.69 1.69 -5.91
N ALA A 361 -12.55 2.94 -6.37
CA ALA A 361 -11.27 3.64 -6.41
C ALA A 361 -10.66 3.73 -4.99
N LEU A 362 -11.47 4.14 -4.00
CA LEU A 362 -11.03 4.20 -2.60
C LEU A 362 -10.90 2.82 -1.99
N GLN A 363 -11.90 1.95 -2.21
CA GLN A 363 -11.96 0.64 -1.58
C GLN A 363 -10.78 -0.26 -2.00
N GLN A 364 -10.49 -0.33 -3.31
CA GLN A 364 -9.43 -1.17 -3.84
C GLN A 364 -8.05 -0.65 -3.41
N GLN A 365 -7.86 0.66 -3.37
CA GLN A 365 -6.62 1.28 -2.91
C GLN A 365 -6.33 0.97 -1.44
N ILE A 366 -7.30 1.19 -0.54
CA ILE A 366 -7.12 0.92 0.90
C ILE A 366 -6.89 -0.55 1.16
N ILE A 367 -7.59 -1.42 0.43
CA ILE A 367 -7.45 -2.86 0.61
C ILE A 367 -6.10 -3.34 0.06
N SER A 368 -5.66 -2.84 -1.10
CA SER A 368 -4.32 -3.11 -1.64
C SER A 368 -3.23 -2.70 -0.64
N LEU A 369 -3.38 -1.52 -0.01
CA LEU A 369 -2.45 -1.08 1.05
C LEU A 369 -2.45 -2.01 2.27
N LYS A 370 -3.63 -2.42 2.77
CA LYS A 370 -3.75 -3.35 3.91
C LYS A 370 -3.17 -4.74 3.61
N PHE A 371 -3.25 -5.17 2.37
CA PHE A 371 -2.78 -6.48 1.95
C PHE A 371 -1.27 -6.52 1.78
N ARG A 372 -0.66 -5.39 1.44
CA ARG A 372 0.78 -5.24 1.33
C ARG A 372 1.50 -5.47 2.66
N ASP A 373 1.05 -4.83 3.74
CA ASP A 373 1.70 -4.97 5.04
C ASP A 373 0.71 -4.97 6.22
N LYS A 374 0.97 -5.78 7.25
CA LYS A 374 0.16 -5.84 8.49
C LYS A 374 0.20 -4.50 9.25
N PHE A 375 1.31 -3.78 9.16
CA PHE A 375 1.53 -2.45 9.71
C PHE A 375 0.64 -1.39 9.05
N CYS A 376 0.22 -1.58 7.80
CA CYS A 376 -0.67 -0.64 7.12
C CYS A 376 -2.03 -0.48 7.82
N GLY A 377 -2.47 -1.49 8.59
CA GLY A 377 -3.63 -1.34 9.46
C GLY A 377 -3.44 -0.30 10.57
N ALA A 378 -2.25 -0.25 11.17
CA ALA A 378 -1.88 0.74 12.17
C ALA A 378 -1.70 2.13 11.56
N LEU A 379 -1.12 2.22 10.36
CA LEU A 379 -1.02 3.47 9.59
C LEU A 379 -2.40 4.06 9.31
N LEU A 380 -3.35 3.25 8.84
CA LEU A 380 -4.72 3.69 8.58
C LEU A 380 -5.44 4.16 9.86
N TYR A 381 -5.20 3.50 10.99
CA TYR A 381 -5.71 3.95 12.29
C TYR A 381 -5.13 5.31 12.67
N SER A 382 -3.80 5.47 12.55
CA SER A 382 -3.13 6.74 12.87
C SER A 382 -3.59 7.86 11.96
N ALA A 383 -3.73 7.61 10.65
CA ALA A 383 -4.23 8.58 9.68
C ALA A 383 -5.65 9.04 10.04
N GLY A 384 -6.53 8.09 10.38
CA GLY A 384 -7.89 8.40 10.83
C GLY A 384 -7.92 9.22 12.13
N ARG A 385 -7.00 8.93 13.07
CA ARG A 385 -6.86 9.72 14.31
C ARG A 385 -6.42 11.15 14.01
N GLU A 386 -5.36 11.33 13.21
CA GLU A 386 -4.88 12.67 12.83
C GLU A 386 -5.99 13.45 12.11
N LEU A 387 -6.67 12.83 11.14
CA LEU A 387 -7.82 13.44 10.45
C LEU A 387 -8.92 13.88 11.43
N GLY A 388 -9.21 13.09 12.46
CA GLY A 388 -10.17 13.48 13.50
C GLY A 388 -9.73 14.69 14.32
N VAL A 389 -8.41 14.85 14.53
CA VAL A 389 -7.84 15.97 15.30
C VAL A 389 -7.74 17.26 14.48
N ILE A 390 -7.44 17.16 13.18
CA ILE A 390 -7.10 18.31 12.30
C ILE A 390 -8.15 18.61 11.24
N GLY A 391 -9.10 17.69 11.02
CA GLY A 391 -10.12 17.77 9.98
C GLY A 391 -11.17 18.85 10.22
N PRO A 392 -12.18 18.91 9.34
CA PRO A 392 -13.18 19.96 9.35
C PRO A 392 -14.13 19.75 10.53
N GLY A 393 -14.69 20.84 11.06
CA GLY A 393 -15.59 20.73 12.20
C GLY A 393 -14.88 20.55 13.54
N LYS A 394 -13.53 20.52 13.57
CA LYS A 394 -12.74 20.72 14.80
C LYS A 394 -13.26 21.92 15.60
N ASN A 395 -13.43 23.07 14.95
CA ASN A 395 -13.95 24.28 15.58
C ASN A 395 -15.37 24.11 16.13
N ILE A 396 -16.22 23.31 15.47
CA ILE A 396 -17.56 22.98 15.97
C ILE A 396 -17.44 22.14 17.24
N ILE A 397 -16.53 21.15 17.25
CA ILE A 397 -16.25 20.37 18.45
C ILE A 397 -15.77 21.30 19.57
N TYR A 398 -14.75 22.14 19.38
CA TYR A 398 -14.30 23.07 20.42
C TYR A 398 -15.39 24.05 20.86
N GLN A 399 -16.17 24.61 19.94
CA GLN A 399 -17.32 25.46 20.28
C GLN A 399 -18.37 24.72 21.12
N LEU A 400 -18.63 23.43 20.84
CA LEU A 400 -19.49 22.58 21.66
C LEU A 400 -18.82 22.27 23.01
N LEU A 401 -17.51 22.01 23.06
CA LEU A 401 -16.77 21.75 24.31
C LEU A 401 -16.80 22.99 25.24
N ASP A 402 -16.77 24.19 24.67
CA ASP A 402 -16.80 25.47 25.37
C ASP A 402 -18.23 25.93 25.73
N ASP A 403 -19.26 25.27 25.19
CA ASP A 403 -20.67 25.58 25.46
C ASP A 403 -21.14 24.89 26.76
N GLU A 404 -21.16 25.63 27.87
CA GLU A 404 -21.65 25.15 29.17
C GLU A 404 -23.15 24.79 29.17
N SER A 405 -23.90 25.15 28.12
CA SER A 405 -25.35 24.99 28.04
C SER A 405 -25.81 23.72 27.29
N LEU A 406 -24.88 22.82 26.92
CA LEU A 406 -25.21 21.63 26.14
C LEU A 406 -26.33 20.79 26.78
N PRO A 407 -27.46 20.57 26.08
CA PRO A 407 -28.69 20.04 26.68
C PRO A 407 -28.69 18.52 26.90
N ILE A 408 -27.59 17.83 26.61
CA ILE A 408 -27.53 16.36 26.61
C ILE A 408 -26.38 15.87 27.48
N SER A 409 -26.68 15.10 28.52
CA SER A 409 -25.71 14.56 29.48
C SER A 409 -24.62 13.70 28.83
N SER A 410 -24.92 13.04 27.71
CA SER A 410 -23.94 12.26 26.93
C SER A 410 -22.90 13.13 26.22
N LEU A 411 -23.28 14.34 25.80
CA LEU A 411 -22.37 15.31 25.18
C LEU A 411 -21.40 15.88 26.23
N LYS A 412 -21.89 16.22 27.43
CA LYS A 412 -21.04 16.67 28.54
C LYS A 412 -19.99 15.63 28.95
N LYS A 413 -20.37 14.35 28.98
CA LYS A 413 -19.45 13.24 29.26
C LYS A 413 -18.43 13.00 28.13
N ALA A 414 -18.83 13.22 26.86
CA ALA A 414 -17.90 13.19 25.74
C ALA A 414 -16.89 14.36 25.81
N THR A 415 -17.35 15.56 26.19
CA THR A 415 -16.52 16.75 26.42
C THR A 415 -15.46 16.50 27.49
N GLU A 416 -15.84 15.93 28.63
CA GLU A 416 -14.94 15.58 29.73
C GLU A 416 -13.85 14.56 29.33
N ILE A 417 -14.19 13.59 28.46
CA ILE A 417 -13.21 12.62 27.93
C ILE A 417 -12.25 13.30 26.96
N ILE A 418 -12.75 14.17 26.09
CA ILE A 418 -11.93 14.84 25.07
C ILE A 418 -10.96 15.84 25.72
N GLN A 419 -11.34 16.53 26.81
CA GLN A 419 -10.45 17.46 27.53
C GLN A 419 -9.28 16.79 28.28
N GLN A 420 -9.30 15.46 28.45
CA GLN A 420 -8.23 14.70 29.13
C GLN A 420 -7.09 14.27 28.19
N TYR A 421 -7.25 14.42 26.88
CA TYR A 421 -6.27 14.09 25.84
C TYR A 421 -5.94 15.34 25.02
#